data_AF-W4N7G8-F1
#
_entry.id   AF-W4N7G8-F1
#
_cell.length_a   1.000
_cell.length_b   1.000
_cell.length_c   1.000
_cell.angle_alpha   90.00
_cell.angle_beta   90.00
_cell.angle_gamma   90.00
#
_symmetry.space_group_name_H-M   'P 1'
#
loop_
_entity.id
_entity.type
_entity.pdbx_description
1 polymer ?
#
loop_
_entity_poly.entity_id
_entity_poly.type
_entity_poly.pdbx_seq_one_letter_code
_entity_poly.pdbx_strand_id
1 'polypeptide(L)'
;MSVKAKPSLSEVLARPNGLDRSDMMRRFADLVDRVASSSGSTELQAWQVMKPLNETLIGLRCLKAEGLPIYRRDGVWYIDSRAFRKWATNHLNFNITTPAQRPGRRNGALF
;
A
#
# COMPACT_ATOMS: atom_id res chain seq x y z
N MET A 1 21.23 -15.06 -16.67
CA MET A 1 20.12 -15.31 -15.72
C MET A 1 19.54 -13.99 -15.28
N SER A 2 18.35 -13.61 -15.77
CA SER A 2 17.71 -12.35 -15.37
C SER A 2 16.92 -12.63 -14.08
N VAL A 3 17.54 -12.34 -12.93
CA VAL A 3 16.79 -12.24 -11.68
C VAL A 3 15.78 -11.12 -11.89
N LYS A 4 14.49 -11.46 -12.12
CA LYS A 4 13.42 -10.47 -12.19
C LYS A 4 13.39 -9.78 -10.82
N ALA A 5 14.11 -8.66 -10.71
CA ALA A 5 14.08 -7.82 -9.52
C ALA A 5 12.62 -7.52 -9.22
N LYS A 6 12.23 -7.67 -7.95
CA LYS A 6 10.88 -7.35 -7.52
C LYS A 6 10.67 -5.86 -7.82
N PRO A 7 9.74 -5.48 -8.69
CA PRO A 7 9.67 -4.10 -9.13
C PRO A 7 9.38 -3.20 -7.93
N SER A 8 9.99 -2.01 -7.88
CA SER A 8 9.71 -1.05 -6.82
C SER A 8 8.34 -0.41 -7.01
N LEU A 9 7.80 0.19 -5.95
CA LEU A 9 6.54 0.94 -6.06
C LEU A 9 6.64 2.04 -7.13
N SER A 10 7.78 2.75 -7.19
CA SER A 10 8.03 3.79 -8.19
C SER A 10 8.06 3.24 -9.62
N GLU A 11 8.70 2.09 -9.83
CA GLU A 11 8.73 1.42 -11.14
C GLU A 11 7.34 0.97 -11.61
N VAL A 12 6.48 0.52 -10.68
CA VAL A 12 5.11 0.12 -11.01
C VAL A 12 4.25 1.32 -11.38
N LEU A 13 4.45 2.47 -10.73
CA LEU A 13 3.76 3.71 -11.05
C LEU A 13 4.21 4.34 -12.37
N ALA A 14 5.46 4.14 -12.77
CA ALA A 14 5.98 4.60 -14.06
C ALA A 14 5.44 3.80 -15.26
N ARG A 15 4.85 2.62 -15.04
CA ARG A 15 4.27 1.80 -16.10
C ARG A 15 2.93 2.36 -16.57
N PRO A 16 2.57 2.18 -17.85
CA PRO A 16 1.24 2.54 -18.34
C PRO A 16 0.16 1.79 -17.54
N ASN A 17 -0.99 2.45 -17.39
CA ASN A 17 -2.12 1.88 -16.68
C ASN A 17 -2.60 0.60 -17.39
N GLY A 18 -2.71 -0.49 -16.63
CA GLY A 18 -3.07 -1.81 -17.16
C GLY A 18 -3.26 -2.83 -16.04
N LEU A 19 -3.84 -3.98 -16.37
CA LEU A 19 -4.13 -5.05 -15.41
C LEU A 19 -2.90 -5.48 -14.61
N ASP A 20 -1.72 -5.52 -15.25
CA ASP A 20 -0.45 -5.86 -14.57
C ASP A 20 -0.06 -4.85 -13.49
N ARG A 21 -0.22 -3.55 -13.77
CA ARG A 21 0.05 -2.48 -12.78
C ARG A 21 -0.94 -2.58 -11.63
N SER A 22 -2.21 -2.78 -11.95
CA SER A 22 -3.29 -2.97 -10.99
C SER A 22 -3.05 -4.14 -10.04
N ASP A 23 -2.71 -5.31 -10.57
CA ASP A 23 -2.40 -6.48 -9.75
C ASP A 23 -1.15 -6.28 -8.88
N MET A 24 -0.14 -5.57 -9.38
CA MET A 24 1.05 -5.21 -8.59
C MET A 24 0.70 -4.24 -7.46
N MET A 25 -0.09 -3.20 -7.72
CA MET A 25 -0.57 -2.26 -6.69
C MET A 25 -1.38 -2.97 -5.60
N ARG A 26 -2.23 -3.93 -5.99
CA ARG A 26 -2.98 -4.76 -5.04
C ARG A 26 -2.05 -5.62 -4.18
N ARG A 27 -1.02 -6.23 -4.78
CA ARG A 27 0.00 -7.00 -4.04
C ARG A 27 0.76 -6.13 -3.03
N PHE A 28 1.10 -4.89 -3.39
CA PHE A 28 1.71 -3.96 -2.44
C PHE A 28 0.78 -3.64 -1.27
N ALA A 29 -0.51 -3.37 -1.54
CA ALA A 29 -1.48 -3.12 -0.47
C ALA A 29 -1.60 -4.33 0.48
N ASP A 30 -1.66 -5.55 -0.06
CA ASP A 30 -1.71 -6.76 0.75
C ASP A 30 -0.43 -6.97 1.57
N LEU A 31 0.74 -6.57 1.07
CA LEU A 31 1.99 -6.62 1.84
C LEU A 31 2.00 -5.60 2.99
N VAL A 32 1.55 -4.37 2.74
CA VAL A 32 1.44 -3.33 3.79
C VAL A 32 0.43 -3.75 4.85
N ASP A 33 -0.71 -4.33 4.46
CA ASP A 33 -1.71 -4.85 5.40
C ASP A 33 -1.20 -6.04 6.23
N ARG A 34 -0.31 -6.88 5.68
CA ARG A 34 0.36 -7.92 6.48
C ARG A 34 1.27 -7.32 7.54
N VAL A 35 2.01 -6.26 7.21
CA VAL A 35 2.85 -5.54 8.20
C VAL A 35 1.98 -4.88 9.27
N ALA A 36 0.85 -4.29 8.89
CA ALA A 36 -0.13 -3.74 9.82
C ALA A 36 -0.69 -4.82 10.74
N SER A 37 -1.11 -5.96 10.18
CA SER A 37 -1.60 -7.09 10.97
C SER A 37 -0.52 -7.67 11.89
N SER A 38 0.74 -7.69 11.46
CA SER A 38 1.86 -8.22 12.27
C SER A 38 2.27 -7.26 13.39
N SER A 39 2.11 -5.95 13.20
CA SER A 39 2.43 -4.93 14.19
C SER A 39 1.26 -4.62 15.13
N GLY A 40 0.03 -5.04 14.78
CA GLY A 40 -1.18 -4.71 15.51
C GLY A 40 -1.64 -3.25 15.34
N SER A 41 -1.01 -2.49 14.43
CA SER A 41 -1.30 -1.08 14.16
C SER A 41 -1.48 -0.85 12.67
N THR A 42 -2.43 0.00 12.30
CA THR A 42 -2.58 0.47 10.91
C THR A 42 -1.66 1.64 10.60
N GLU A 43 -1.15 2.33 11.61
CA GLU A 43 -0.12 3.36 11.48
C GLU A 43 1.25 2.70 11.48
N LEU A 44 1.86 2.60 10.29
CA LEU A 44 3.16 1.98 10.10
C LEU A 44 4.22 3.04 9.87
N GLN A 45 5.38 2.87 10.50
CA GLN A 45 6.54 3.71 10.20
C GLN A 45 7.06 3.38 8.79
N ALA A 46 7.52 4.39 8.06
CA ALA A 46 7.97 4.24 6.68
C ALA A 46 9.05 3.15 6.52
N TRP A 47 9.95 2.99 7.50
CA TRP A 47 10.97 1.94 7.47
C TRP A 47 10.41 0.52 7.50
N GLN A 48 9.25 0.31 8.13
CA GLN A 48 8.59 -1.01 8.18
C GLN A 48 8.05 -1.43 6.81
N VAL A 49 7.75 -0.45 5.95
CA VAL A 49 7.16 -0.67 4.62
C VAL A 49 8.17 -0.51 3.48
N MET A 50 9.39 -0.04 3.73
CA MET A 50 10.46 0.07 2.72
C MET A 50 10.78 -1.29 2.07
N LYS A 51 11.01 -2.35 2.86
CA LYS A 51 11.30 -3.70 2.35
C LYS A 51 10.15 -4.30 1.54
N PRO A 52 8.88 -4.30 1.99
CA PRO A 52 7.79 -4.86 1.20
C PRO A 52 7.47 -4.06 -0.07
N LEU A 53 7.67 -2.73 -0.06
CA LEU A 53 7.48 -1.88 -1.24
C LEU A 53 8.70 -1.84 -2.16
N ASN A 54 9.80 -2.49 -1.76
CA ASN A 54 11.11 -2.43 -2.41
C ASN A 54 11.53 -0.99 -2.73
N GLU A 55 11.32 -0.09 -1.77
CA GLU A 55 11.45 1.36 -1.96
C GLU A 55 12.28 1.98 -0.84
N THR A 56 12.95 3.09 -1.15
CA THR A 56 13.70 3.85 -0.15
C THR A 56 12.82 4.90 0.54
N LEU A 57 13.23 5.41 1.70
CA LEU A 57 12.52 6.53 2.33
C LEU A 57 12.44 7.75 1.42
N ILE A 58 13.48 7.99 0.61
CA ILE A 58 13.50 9.09 -0.37
C ILE A 58 12.47 8.83 -1.47
N GLY A 59 12.42 7.60 -2.01
CA GLY A 59 11.41 7.23 -3.00
C GLY A 59 9.98 7.41 -2.49
N LEU A 60 9.67 6.92 -1.28
CA LEU A 60 8.36 7.13 -0.65
C LEU A 60 8.02 8.61 -0.47
N ARG A 61 9.02 9.46 -0.17
CA ARG A 61 8.83 10.91 -0.07
C ARG A 61 8.58 11.56 -1.42
N CYS A 62 9.25 11.12 -2.49
CA CYS A 62 8.97 11.61 -3.84
C CYS A 62 7.55 11.23 -4.27
N LEU A 63 7.11 10.02 -3.94
CA LEU A 63 5.75 9.55 -4.20
C LEU A 63 4.67 10.31 -3.41
N LYS A 64 5.03 11.10 -2.39
CA LYS A 64 4.10 12.04 -1.78
C LYS A 64 3.55 13.05 -2.79
N ALA A 65 4.36 13.48 -3.76
CA ALA A 65 3.92 14.36 -4.84
C ALA A 65 2.90 13.67 -5.77
N GLU A 66 3.03 12.35 -5.92
CA GLU A 66 2.10 11.47 -6.66
C GLU A 66 0.84 11.09 -5.84
N GLY A 67 0.65 11.72 -4.67
CA GLY A 67 -0.52 11.52 -3.82
C GLY A 67 -0.44 10.32 -2.87
N LEU A 68 0.75 9.72 -2.66
CA LEU A 68 0.94 8.68 -1.65
C LEU A 68 0.55 9.23 -0.26
N PRO A 69 -0.31 8.53 0.52
CA PRO A 69 -0.75 8.98 1.84
C PRO A 69 0.32 8.74 2.91
N ILE A 70 1.44 9.45 2.79
CA ILE A 70 2.54 9.48 3.75
C ILE A 70 2.54 10.80 4.51
N TYR A 71 2.63 10.73 5.83
CA TYR A 71 2.63 11.89 6.71
C TYR A 71 3.78 11.84 7.71
N ARG A 72 4.06 12.96 8.36
CA ARG A 72 5.15 13.09 9.33
C ARG A 72 4.58 13.41 10.70
N ARG A 73 5.03 12.68 11.72
CA ARG A 73 4.66 12.84 13.13
C ARG A 73 5.92 12.68 13.98
N ASP A 74 6.19 13.63 14.87
CA ASP A 74 7.33 13.60 15.80
C ASP A 74 8.68 13.32 15.11
N GLY A 75 8.89 13.92 13.94
CA GLY A 75 10.11 13.74 13.14
C GLY A 75 10.18 12.46 12.30
N VAL A 76 9.29 11.49 12.54
CA VAL A 76 9.22 10.19 11.86
C VAL A 76 8.14 10.18 10.77
N TRP A 77 8.38 9.43 9.70
CA TRP A 77 7.44 9.27 8.60
C TRP A 77 6.56 8.04 8.81
N TYR A 78 5.25 8.21 8.56
CA TYR A 78 4.23 7.19 8.74
C TYR A 78 3.37 7.03 7.50
N ILE A 79 2.88 5.80 7.31
CA ILE A 79 1.90 5.42 6.30
C ILE A 79 0.77 4.67 7.01
N ASP A 80 -0.46 5.11 6.78
CA ASP A 80 -1.64 4.35 7.22
C ASP A 80 -1.94 3.25 6.18
N SER A 81 -2.00 1.99 6.60
CA SER A 81 -2.25 0.85 5.71
C SER A 81 -3.61 0.95 4.99
N ARG A 82 -4.64 1.50 5.64
CA ARG A 82 -5.98 1.70 5.07
C ARG A 82 -5.96 2.80 4.02
N ALA A 83 -5.26 3.90 4.31
CA ALA A 83 -5.10 4.98 3.35
C ALA A 83 -4.29 4.51 2.14
N PHE A 84 -3.20 3.77 2.37
CA PHE A 84 -2.40 3.15 1.32
C PHE A 84 -3.23 2.21 0.46
N ARG A 85 -4.07 1.35 1.07
CA ARG A 85 -4.96 0.46 0.35
C ARG A 85 -5.93 1.22 -0.54
N LYS A 86 -6.58 2.27 -0.02
CA LYS A 86 -7.49 3.12 -0.80
C LYS A 86 -6.78 3.78 -1.98
N TRP A 87 -5.59 4.34 -1.75
CA TRP A 87 -4.78 4.94 -2.80
C TRP A 87 -4.38 3.91 -3.86
N ALA A 88 -3.88 2.74 -3.46
CA ALA A 88 -3.53 1.65 -4.36
C ALA A 88 -4.73 1.13 -5.15
N THR A 89 -5.92 1.08 -4.55
CA THR A 89 -7.16 0.70 -5.23
C THR A 89 -7.69 1.78 -6.16
N ASN A 90 -7.44 3.07 -5.88
CA ASN A 90 -7.82 4.14 -6.80
C ASN A 90 -7.00 4.07 -8.11
N HIS A 91 -5.76 3.58 -8.05
CA HIS A 91 -4.97 3.24 -9.24
C HIS A 91 -5.54 2.04 -10.03
N LEU A 92 -6.50 1.29 -9.47
CA LEU A 92 -7.25 0.23 -10.17
C LEU A 92 -8.45 0.76 -10.96
N ASN A 93 -8.88 2.01 -10.74
CA ASN A 93 -10.14 2.54 -11.29
C ASN A 93 -10.06 2.93 -12.78
N PHE A 94 -9.42 2.09 -13.59
CA PHE A 94 -9.82 1.90 -14.97
C PHE A 94 -10.83 0.73 -15.00
N ASN A 95 -12.11 1.05 -14.76
CA ASN A 95 -13.29 0.20 -14.99
C ASN A 95 -13.31 -1.22 -14.36
N ILE A 96 -13.37 -1.34 -13.03
CA ILE A 96 -13.89 -2.57 -12.41
C ILE A 96 -14.84 -2.22 -11.27
N THR A 97 -16.13 -2.43 -11.54
CA THR A 97 -17.23 -2.49 -10.57
C THR A 97 -16.77 -3.24 -9.31
N THR A 98 -16.87 -2.57 -8.17
CA THR A 98 -16.57 -3.08 -6.84
C THR A 98 -17.37 -4.35 -6.54
N PRO A 99 -16.78 -5.52 -6.21
CA PRO A 99 -17.45 -6.49 -5.38
C PRO A 99 -17.09 -6.19 -3.92
N ALA A 100 -18.08 -5.66 -3.21
CA ALA A 100 -18.30 -5.73 -1.77
C ALA A 100 -17.05 -5.67 -0.87
N GLN A 101 -16.89 -4.51 -0.22
CA GLN A 101 -16.31 -4.46 1.12
C GLN A 101 -16.92 -5.57 1.97
N ARG A 102 -16.11 -6.55 2.41
CA ARG A 102 -16.52 -7.45 3.49
C ARG A 102 -16.72 -6.57 4.73
N PRO A 103 -17.94 -6.45 5.28
CA PRO A 103 -18.11 -5.82 6.58
C PRO A 103 -17.37 -6.66 7.62
N GLY A 104 -16.69 -5.94 8.51
CA GLY A 104 -15.83 -6.49 9.53
C GLY A 104 -16.48 -7.59 10.36
N ARG A 105 -15.64 -8.59 10.64
CA ARG A 105 -15.61 -9.43 11.85
C ARG A 105 -16.32 -8.76 13.04
N ARG A 106 -17.58 -9.11 13.29
CA ARG A 106 -18.24 -8.85 14.58
C ARG A 106 -17.76 -9.91 15.57
N ASN A 107 -16.81 -9.53 16.42
CA ASN A 107 -16.60 -10.20 17.70
C ASN A 107 -17.82 -9.94 18.60
N GLY A 108 -18.16 -10.92 19.42
CA GLY A 108 -19.40 -10.98 20.17
C GLY A 108 -19.55 -10.00 21.34
N ALA A 109 -20.80 -9.89 21.76
CA ALA A 109 -21.32 -9.59 23.09
C ALA A 109 -22.82 -9.98 22.99
N LEU A 110 -23.25 -11.10 23.58
CA LEU A 110 -23.91 -11.15 24.89
C LEU A 110 -24.76 -9.90 25.13
N PHE A 111 -26.08 -10.01 24.95
CA PHE A 111 -27.13 -9.98 25.98
C PHE A 111 -28.43 -10.52 25.39
#